data_AF-A0A0G2H8G1-F1
#
_entry.id   AF-A0A0G2H8G1-F1
#
_cell.length_a   1.000
_cell.length_b   1.000
_cell.length_c   1.000
_cell.angle_alpha   90.00
_cell.angle_beta   90.00
_cell.angle_gamma   90.00
#
_symmetry.space_group_name_H-M   'P 1'
#
loop_
_entity.id
_entity.type
_entity.pdbx_description
1 polymer ?
#
loop_
_entity_poly.entity_id
_entity_poly.type
_entity_poly.pdbx_seq_one_letter_code
_entity_poly.pdbx_strand_id
1 'polypeptide(L)'
;MGDPQRATQSISDDKPQLVDGPKAHRRLGWKKWALVLVAVIVVLALALGLGLGLGLRNSGDDDDDDDDNGNGGQPTGPGNGTFATPTSNLTLGSQWQIVLSETLSVDDNGQVSPSNTSNPNVSVYDIDMFLHQNLTVVRDLQELNMTVICYFSAGSYEPRRPDSWRFQDDDKGKELDGWPGEYWLRLDSQNVREIMRDRIAIAADMGCNAIDPDNVDGYDNDNGLDLSEEDSVDFMRFLAKEAADKGMITGLKNAAAIINSVIDVVHFSVNEQCVQYNECADFSAFPDNDKPVFNIEYPAGDGDTDVRAFSTSTVSSSCDKGTSNNGEGFNTVLKYMNLSGWVQYCNGDTYTTDGQ
;
A
#
# COMPACT_ATOMS: atom_id res chain seq x y z
N MET A 1 64.02 34.08 9.01
CA MET A 1 63.57 34.24 10.41
C MET A 1 62.16 34.81 10.35
N GLY A 2 61.05 34.14 10.62
CA GLY A 2 60.71 32.77 10.94
C GLY A 2 59.17 32.67 10.83
N ASP A 3 58.71 31.58 10.23
CA ASP A 3 57.44 30.84 10.40
C ASP A 3 56.06 31.55 10.50
N PRO A 4 55.11 31.29 9.58
CA PRO A 4 53.68 31.55 9.82
C PRO A 4 53.02 30.33 10.47
N GLN A 5 52.58 30.46 11.72
CA GLN A 5 51.85 29.39 12.40
C GLN A 5 50.48 29.15 11.77
N ARG A 6 50.37 27.95 11.20
CA ARG A 6 49.19 27.22 10.79
C ARG A 6 48.34 26.89 12.03
N ALA A 7 47.20 27.56 12.20
CA ALA A 7 46.19 27.11 13.15
C ALA A 7 45.41 25.94 12.52
N THR A 8 45.71 24.74 12.99
CA THR A 8 44.95 23.51 12.77
C THR A 8 43.59 23.63 13.46
N GLN A 9 42.51 23.76 12.70
CA GLN A 9 41.18 23.44 13.22
C GLN A 9 41.10 21.92 13.40
N SER A 10 40.86 21.49 14.64
CA SER A 10 40.52 20.13 14.96
C SER A 10 39.15 19.83 14.39
N ILE A 11 39.09 18.90 13.44
CA ILE A 11 37.85 18.23 13.05
C ILE A 11 37.40 17.44 14.28
N SER A 12 36.29 17.88 14.89
CA SER A 12 35.60 17.08 15.89
C SER A 12 34.92 15.91 15.16
N ASP A 13 35.28 14.69 15.55
CA ASP A 13 34.56 13.48 15.16
C ASP A 13 33.13 13.53 15.74
N ASP A 14 32.19 14.14 15.00
CA ASP A 14 30.77 14.01 15.29
C ASP A 14 30.33 12.60 14.86
N LYS A 15 30.34 11.68 15.82
CA LYS A 15 29.59 10.43 15.68
C LYS A 15 28.11 10.78 15.52
N PRO A 16 27.39 10.22 14.52
CA PRO A 16 25.95 10.41 14.41
C PRO A 16 25.28 9.99 15.72
N GLN A 17 24.46 10.90 16.26
CA GLN A 17 23.67 10.66 17.46
C GLN A 17 22.66 9.55 17.14
N LEU A 18 22.91 8.34 17.64
CA LEU A 18 21.97 7.23 17.56
C LEU A 18 20.82 7.55 18.52
N VAL A 19 19.65 7.83 17.98
CA VAL A 19 18.44 8.08 18.78
C VAL A 19 17.70 6.76 18.92
N ASP A 20 17.39 6.39 20.16
CA ASP A 20 16.38 5.37 20.42
C ASP A 20 15.01 5.99 20.11
N GLY A 21 14.28 5.40 19.16
CA GLY A 21 12.91 5.83 18.87
C GLY A 21 12.06 5.89 20.14
N PRO A 22 11.01 6.74 20.18
CA PRO A 22 10.17 6.84 21.36
C PRO A 22 9.70 5.44 21.79
N LYS A 23 9.96 5.06 23.04
CA LYS A 23 9.39 3.84 23.62
C LYS A 23 7.90 3.90 23.36
N ALA A 24 7.37 2.89 22.67
CA ALA A 24 5.95 2.78 22.36
C ALA A 24 5.13 3.06 23.62
N HIS A 25 4.62 4.28 23.74
CA HIS A 25 3.46 4.50 24.56
C HIS A 25 2.37 3.76 23.82
N ARG A 26 1.98 2.61 24.39
CA ARG A 26 0.80 1.86 23.99
C ARG A 26 -0.36 2.85 23.98
N ARG A 27 -0.61 3.50 22.83
CA ARG A 27 -1.87 4.19 22.57
C ARG A 27 -2.89 3.07 22.67
N LEU A 28 -3.62 3.05 23.78
CA LEU A 28 -4.78 2.18 23.92
C LEU A 28 -5.84 2.73 22.93
N GLY A 29 -5.68 2.38 21.66
CA GLY A 29 -6.56 2.75 20.56
C GLY A 29 -7.59 1.65 20.31
N TRP A 30 -8.80 1.92 20.78
CA TRP A 30 -10.10 1.42 20.32
C TRP A 30 -10.49 -0.07 20.42
N LYS A 31 -9.62 -1.06 20.12
CA LYS A 31 -10.04 -2.49 19.99
C LYS A 31 -10.64 -3.13 21.27
N LYS A 32 -10.71 -2.43 22.41
CA LYS A 32 -11.32 -2.92 23.67
C LYS A 32 -12.78 -2.54 23.91
N TRP A 33 -13.36 -1.60 23.18
CA TRP A 33 -14.77 -1.22 23.39
C TRP A 33 -15.77 -2.09 22.63
N ALA A 34 -15.33 -2.78 21.56
CA ALA A 34 -16.16 -3.72 20.81
C ALA A 34 -16.58 -4.95 21.64
N LEU A 35 -15.79 -5.37 22.63
CA LEU A 35 -16.10 -6.54 23.45
C LEU A 35 -17.06 -6.28 24.62
N VAL A 36 -17.25 -5.02 25.03
CA VAL A 36 -18.18 -4.67 26.13
C VAL A 36 -19.62 -4.53 25.64
N LEU A 37 -19.83 -4.18 24.36
CA LEU A 37 -21.16 -4.09 23.75
C LEU A 37 -21.74 -5.47 23.36
N VAL A 38 -20.90 -6.43 22.97
CA VAL A 38 -21.33 -7.80 22.65
C VAL A 38 -21.79 -8.57 23.90
N ALA A 39 -21.17 -8.34 25.07
CA ALA A 39 -21.57 -9.00 26.32
C ALA A 39 -22.94 -8.52 26.86
N VAL A 40 -23.35 -7.28 26.57
CA VAL A 40 -24.65 -6.75 27.01
C VAL A 40 -25.78 -7.18 26.07
N ILE A 41 -25.50 -7.38 24.78
CA ILE A 41 -26.50 -7.84 23.79
C ILE A 41 -26.79 -9.35 23.93
N VAL A 42 -25.80 -10.17 24.28
CA VAL A 42 -26.01 -11.62 24.50
C VAL A 42 -26.80 -11.90 25.79
N VAL A 43 -26.66 -11.07 26.84
CA VAL A 43 -27.44 -11.22 28.08
C VAL A 43 -28.90 -10.74 27.92
N LEU A 44 -29.18 -9.80 27.02
CA LEU A 44 -30.55 -9.35 26.73
C LEU A 44 -31.27 -10.22 25.67
N ALA A 45 -30.55 -10.85 24.75
CA ALA A 45 -31.12 -11.79 23.78
C ALA A 45 -31.47 -13.17 24.40
N LEU A 46 -30.77 -13.60 25.46
CA LEU A 46 -31.08 -14.83 26.18
C LEU A 46 -32.22 -14.67 27.21
N ALA A 47 -32.66 -13.43 27.51
CA ALA A 47 -33.80 -13.15 28.38
C ALA A 47 -35.13 -12.99 27.63
N LEU A 48 -35.12 -12.90 26.29
CA LEU A 48 -36.32 -12.73 25.45
C LEU A 48 -36.65 -13.96 24.58
N GLY A 49 -35.76 -14.96 24.51
CA GLY A 49 -35.94 -16.20 23.74
C GLY A 49 -36.60 -17.37 24.46
N LEU A 50 -37.31 -17.14 25.58
CA LEU A 50 -37.99 -18.19 26.36
C LEU A 50 -39.50 -17.97 26.54
N GLY A 51 -40.15 -17.19 25.67
CA GLY A 51 -41.60 -17.01 25.70
C GLY A 51 -42.23 -17.03 24.31
N LEU A 52 -43.10 -18.04 24.09
CA LEU A 52 -43.99 -18.27 22.94
C LEU A 52 -43.30 -18.82 21.67
N GLY A 53 -43.70 -19.91 21.03
CA GLY A 53 -44.81 -20.86 21.14
C GLY A 53 -44.67 -21.81 19.91
N LEU A 54 -44.56 -23.12 20.07
CA LEU A 54 -45.66 -24.11 20.04
C LEU A 54 -46.53 -24.11 18.75
N GLY A 55 -46.36 -25.18 17.94
CA GLY A 55 -47.37 -25.80 17.05
C GLY A 55 -47.35 -25.31 15.59
N LEU A 56 -47.40 -26.14 14.53
CA LEU A 56 -47.86 -27.52 14.35
C LEU A 56 -47.24 -28.14 13.06
N ARG A 57 -47.09 -29.47 13.09
CA ARG A 57 -46.83 -30.42 11.97
C ARG A 57 -47.97 -30.39 10.94
N ASN A 58 -47.74 -30.77 9.68
CA ASN A 58 -47.74 -32.18 9.22
C ASN A 58 -47.75 -32.34 7.68
N SER A 59 -47.00 -33.36 7.22
CA SER A 59 -47.23 -34.30 6.10
C SER A 59 -47.27 -33.88 4.63
N GLY A 60 -46.54 -34.66 3.82
CA GLY A 60 -47.02 -35.17 2.54
C GLY A 60 -45.89 -35.54 1.58
N ASP A 61 -45.60 -36.84 1.45
CA ASP A 61 -44.70 -37.48 0.48
C ASP A 61 -45.12 -37.23 -0.99
N ASP A 62 -44.19 -37.28 -1.94
CA ASP A 62 -43.94 -38.44 -2.81
C ASP A 62 -43.09 -38.06 -4.04
N ASP A 63 -42.34 -39.07 -4.50
CA ASP A 63 -41.36 -39.12 -5.59
C ASP A 63 -41.92 -38.81 -6.99
N ASP A 64 -41.05 -38.38 -7.91
CA ASP A 64 -40.72 -39.17 -9.12
C ASP A 64 -39.69 -38.45 -10.02
N ASP A 65 -38.75 -39.26 -10.50
CA ASP A 65 -37.75 -38.99 -11.52
C ASP A 65 -38.36 -38.65 -12.88
N ASP A 66 -37.67 -37.84 -13.69
CA ASP A 66 -37.55 -38.11 -15.12
C ASP A 66 -36.32 -37.40 -15.71
N ASP A 67 -35.42 -38.25 -16.22
CA ASP A 67 -34.36 -37.90 -17.16
C ASP A 67 -34.95 -37.34 -18.46
N ASP A 68 -34.41 -36.24 -18.99
CA ASP A 68 -34.44 -36.03 -20.44
C ASP A 68 -33.14 -35.41 -20.96
N ASN A 69 -32.60 -36.09 -21.96
CA ASN A 69 -31.30 -35.91 -22.56
C ASN A 69 -31.49 -35.23 -23.93
N GLY A 70 -31.24 -33.92 -23.99
CA GLY A 70 -31.48 -33.09 -25.18
C GLY A 70 -30.24 -32.31 -25.63
N ASN A 71 -29.46 -32.93 -26.50
CA ASN A 71 -28.33 -32.35 -27.23
C ASN A 71 -28.75 -31.21 -28.19
N GLY A 72 -28.04 -30.08 -28.16
CA GLY A 72 -27.83 -29.23 -29.34
C GLY A 72 -27.94 -27.72 -29.12
N GLY A 73 -26.83 -26.99 -29.28
CA GLY A 73 -26.87 -25.55 -29.60
C GLY A 73 -25.87 -24.68 -28.86
N GLN A 74 -24.59 -24.84 -29.18
CA GLN A 74 -23.46 -24.02 -28.72
C GLN A 74 -23.57 -22.56 -29.21
N PRO A 75 -23.57 -21.54 -28.34
CA PRO A 75 -23.28 -20.17 -28.72
C PRO A 75 -21.76 -19.95 -28.66
N THR A 76 -21.21 -19.53 -29.80
CA THR A 76 -19.81 -19.12 -29.99
C THR A 76 -19.38 -18.08 -28.95
N GLY A 77 -18.35 -18.41 -28.16
CA GLY A 77 -17.85 -17.57 -27.07
C GLY A 77 -17.20 -16.27 -27.54
N PRO A 78 -17.05 -15.27 -26.64
CA PRO A 78 -16.13 -14.17 -26.87
C PRO A 78 -14.71 -14.72 -26.85
N GLY A 79 -13.90 -14.29 -27.81
CA GLY A 79 -12.52 -14.71 -27.97
C GLY A 79 -11.73 -14.53 -26.68
N ASN A 80 -11.03 -15.60 -26.30
CA ASN A 80 -10.00 -15.60 -25.28
C ASN A 80 -8.86 -14.72 -25.78
N GLY A 81 -8.97 -13.41 -25.57
CA GLY A 81 -7.84 -12.50 -25.67
C GLY A 81 -6.88 -12.93 -24.58
N THR A 82 -5.80 -13.61 -24.96
CA THR A 82 -4.61 -13.72 -24.11
C THR A 82 -4.13 -12.31 -23.85
N PHE A 83 -4.56 -11.73 -22.73
CA PHE A 83 -3.98 -10.52 -22.20
C PHE A 83 -2.46 -10.75 -22.13
N ALA A 84 -1.67 -9.84 -22.71
CA ALA A 84 -0.24 -9.87 -22.50
C ALA A 84 -0.02 -9.77 -20.99
N THR A 85 0.67 -10.75 -20.39
CA THR A 85 0.99 -10.71 -18.97
C THR A 85 1.76 -9.41 -18.73
N PRO A 86 1.24 -8.50 -17.88
CA PRO A 86 1.93 -7.25 -17.59
C PRO A 86 3.35 -7.54 -17.10
N THR A 87 4.36 -6.98 -17.77
CA THR A 87 5.76 -7.35 -17.51
C THR A 87 6.33 -6.45 -16.44
N SER A 88 6.45 -6.99 -15.22
CA SER A 88 7.36 -6.46 -14.21
C SER A 88 8.34 -7.57 -13.81
N ASN A 89 9.61 -7.23 -13.59
CA ASN A 89 10.62 -8.18 -13.11
C ASN A 89 10.62 -8.25 -11.58
N LEU A 90 9.43 -8.21 -10.96
CA LEU A 90 9.32 -8.31 -9.51
C LEU A 90 9.60 -9.75 -9.07
N THR A 91 10.50 -9.86 -8.09
CA THR A 91 10.83 -11.08 -7.36
C THR A 91 10.62 -10.87 -5.87
N LEU A 92 10.56 -11.95 -5.10
CA LEU A 92 10.46 -11.90 -3.62
C LEU A 92 11.57 -11.06 -2.96
N GLY A 93 12.74 -10.94 -3.59
CA GLY A 93 13.89 -10.19 -3.06
C GLY A 93 14.09 -8.78 -3.64
N SER A 94 13.09 -8.25 -4.36
CA SER A 94 13.20 -6.95 -5.04
C SER A 94 13.42 -5.84 -4.02
N GLN A 95 14.66 -5.34 -3.94
CA GLN A 95 14.98 -4.18 -3.11
C GLN A 95 14.34 -2.94 -3.72
N TRP A 96 13.78 -2.09 -2.86
CA TRP A 96 12.93 -0.99 -3.28
C TRP A 96 13.20 0.28 -2.49
N GLN A 97 12.68 1.38 -3.01
CA GLN A 97 12.63 2.67 -2.38
C GLN A 97 11.28 3.33 -2.71
N ILE A 98 10.72 4.07 -1.77
CA ILE A 98 9.50 4.85 -1.94
C ILE A 98 9.78 6.33 -1.63
N VAL A 99 9.38 7.23 -2.53
CA VAL A 99 9.55 8.68 -2.39
C VAL A 99 8.31 9.38 -2.93
N LEU A 100 7.48 9.90 -2.03
CA LEU A 100 6.19 10.51 -2.37
C LEU A 100 6.14 12.03 -2.14
N SER A 101 7.05 12.58 -1.32
CA SER A 101 7.02 14.02 -0.97
C SER A 101 7.94 14.91 -1.81
N GLU A 102 8.78 14.33 -2.67
CA GLU A 102 9.70 15.09 -3.52
C GLU A 102 9.90 14.45 -4.89
N THR A 103 10.44 15.24 -5.82
CA THR A 103 10.74 14.79 -7.18
C THR A 103 12.08 14.08 -7.24
N LEU A 104 12.13 12.96 -7.95
CA LEU A 104 13.37 12.31 -8.35
C LEU A 104 13.86 12.84 -9.71
N SER A 105 15.17 12.75 -9.94
CA SER A 105 15.83 13.01 -11.22
C SER A 105 16.93 11.99 -11.46
N VAL A 106 17.26 11.65 -12.71
CA VAL A 106 18.40 10.78 -13.03
C VAL A 106 19.46 11.62 -13.74
N ASP A 107 20.71 11.56 -13.30
CA ASP A 107 21.83 12.24 -13.94
C ASP A 107 22.43 11.45 -15.11
N ASP A 108 23.35 12.07 -15.86
CA ASP A 108 24.03 11.44 -17.01
C ASP A 108 24.85 10.18 -16.65
N ASN A 109 25.13 9.95 -15.35
CA ASN A 109 25.85 8.78 -14.84
C ASN A 109 24.89 7.68 -14.35
N GLY A 110 23.57 7.87 -14.50
CA GLY A 110 22.56 6.95 -13.97
C GLY A 110 22.39 7.02 -12.45
N GLN A 111 22.81 8.12 -11.82
CA GLN A 111 22.56 8.35 -10.41
C GLN A 111 21.18 8.96 -10.21
N VAL A 112 20.37 8.33 -9.37
CA VAL A 112 19.07 8.87 -8.95
C VAL A 112 19.32 9.94 -7.89
N SER A 113 18.72 11.09 -8.10
CA SER A 113 18.85 12.32 -7.33
C SER A 113 17.48 12.82 -6.83
N PRO A 114 17.42 13.69 -5.81
CA PRO A 114 18.58 14.35 -5.20
C PRO A 114 19.51 13.30 -4.52
N SER A 115 20.83 13.51 -4.46
CA SER A 115 21.76 12.56 -3.82
C SER A 115 23.00 13.31 -3.38
N ASN A 116 23.32 13.23 -2.07
CA ASN A 116 24.62 13.66 -1.54
C ASN A 116 25.58 12.46 -1.30
N THR A 117 25.10 11.21 -1.44
CA THR A 117 25.87 9.95 -1.41
C THR A 117 25.17 8.79 -2.16
N SER A 118 25.96 7.78 -2.57
CA SER A 118 25.66 6.47 -3.20
C SER A 118 24.18 6.12 -3.51
N ASN A 119 23.86 5.73 -4.75
CA ASN A 119 22.58 5.12 -5.12
C ASN A 119 22.25 3.91 -4.20
N PRO A 120 21.03 3.78 -3.64
CA PRO A 120 20.67 2.68 -2.72
C PRO A 120 20.69 1.28 -3.35
N ASN A 121 21.07 1.16 -4.63
CA ASN A 121 21.19 -0.09 -5.37
C ASN A 121 19.89 -0.92 -5.32
N VAL A 122 18.77 -0.23 -5.50
CA VAL A 122 17.44 -0.81 -5.59
C VAL A 122 17.09 -1.10 -7.04
N SER A 123 16.17 -2.05 -7.25
CA SER A 123 15.62 -2.37 -8.57
C SER A 123 14.20 -1.82 -8.78
N VAL A 124 13.61 -1.24 -7.74
CA VAL A 124 12.23 -0.75 -7.73
C VAL A 124 12.16 0.63 -7.09
N TYR A 125 11.48 1.57 -7.74
CA TYR A 125 11.11 2.86 -7.17
C TYR A 125 9.61 3.02 -7.19
N ASP A 126 9.04 3.40 -6.06
CA ASP A 126 7.66 3.83 -5.92
C ASP A 126 7.61 5.35 -5.73
N ILE A 127 6.91 6.05 -6.63
CA ILE A 127 6.92 7.50 -6.72
C ILE A 127 5.53 8.08 -6.90
N ASP A 128 5.31 9.30 -6.41
CA ASP A 128 4.05 10.01 -6.63
C ASP A 128 3.83 10.32 -8.12
N MET A 129 2.74 9.79 -8.70
CA MET A 129 2.44 9.94 -10.12
C MET A 129 2.28 11.42 -10.52
N PHE A 130 1.52 12.21 -9.76
CA PHE A 130 1.21 13.60 -10.13
C PHE A 130 2.43 14.51 -10.02
N LEU A 131 3.30 14.26 -9.03
CA LEU A 131 4.54 15.01 -8.85
C LEU A 131 5.50 14.80 -10.03
N HIS A 132 5.40 13.65 -10.70
CA HIS A 132 6.29 13.26 -11.79
C HIS A 132 5.66 13.26 -13.20
N GLN A 133 4.36 13.51 -13.34
CA GLN A 133 3.62 13.37 -14.61
C GLN A 133 4.17 14.21 -15.78
N ASN A 134 4.93 15.28 -15.50
CA ASN A 134 5.53 16.16 -16.51
C ASN A 134 7.05 16.07 -16.54
N LEU A 135 7.64 15.05 -15.92
CA LEU A 135 9.08 14.84 -15.82
C LEU A 135 9.50 13.60 -16.62
N THR A 136 10.79 13.50 -16.95
CA THR A 136 11.34 12.34 -17.69
C THR A 136 11.73 11.18 -16.79
N VAL A 137 11.66 11.35 -15.46
CA VAL A 137 12.29 10.44 -14.49
C VAL A 137 11.84 8.99 -14.64
N VAL A 138 10.57 8.73 -14.95
CA VAL A 138 10.06 7.36 -15.12
C VAL A 138 10.81 6.67 -16.25
N ARG A 139 10.89 7.31 -17.42
CA ARG A 139 11.63 6.79 -18.56
C ARG A 139 13.12 6.67 -18.24
N ASP A 140 13.70 7.64 -17.55
CA ASP A 140 15.13 7.61 -17.22
C ASP A 140 15.46 6.45 -16.25
N LEU A 141 14.56 6.14 -15.30
CA LEU A 141 14.66 4.95 -14.43
C LEU A 141 14.48 3.64 -15.23
N GLN A 142 13.59 3.62 -16.22
CA GLN A 142 13.41 2.46 -17.09
C GLN A 142 14.63 2.17 -17.97
N GLU A 143 15.34 3.20 -18.44
CA GLU A 143 16.59 3.04 -19.19
C GLU A 143 17.69 2.39 -18.32
N LEU A 144 17.60 2.55 -17.00
CA LEU A 144 18.42 1.85 -16.01
C LEU A 144 17.89 0.45 -15.64
N ASN A 145 16.86 -0.04 -16.36
CA ASN A 145 16.19 -1.32 -16.12
C ASN A 145 15.59 -1.44 -14.71
N MET A 146 15.15 -0.30 -14.14
CA MET A 146 14.41 -0.26 -12.88
C MET A 146 12.90 -0.44 -13.13
N THR A 147 12.22 -1.05 -12.18
CA THR A 147 10.76 -1.11 -12.16
C THR A 147 10.22 0.15 -11.47
N VAL A 148 9.34 0.89 -12.15
CA VAL A 148 8.72 2.09 -11.57
C VAL A 148 7.26 1.80 -11.20
N ILE A 149 6.94 1.98 -9.93
CA ILE A 149 5.60 1.95 -9.37
C ILE A 149 5.13 3.40 -9.23
N CYS A 150 3.91 3.68 -9.69
CA CYS A 150 3.33 5.01 -9.61
C CYS A 150 2.20 5.03 -8.60
N TYR A 151 2.46 5.70 -7.48
CA TYR A 151 1.53 5.97 -6.40
C TYR A 151 0.47 6.99 -6.81
N PHE A 152 -0.77 6.73 -6.43
CA PHE A 152 -1.81 7.74 -6.29
C PHE A 152 -2.86 7.24 -5.31
N SER A 153 -3.54 8.14 -4.60
CA SER A 153 -4.68 7.70 -3.79
C SER A 153 -5.88 7.35 -4.68
N ALA A 154 -6.39 6.13 -4.53
CA ALA A 154 -7.53 5.64 -5.31
C ALA A 154 -8.83 5.70 -4.51
N GLY A 155 -8.77 5.45 -3.20
CA GLY A 155 -9.92 5.46 -2.31
C GLY A 155 -10.10 6.72 -1.48
N SER A 156 -9.26 7.75 -1.67
CA SER A 156 -9.50 9.08 -1.10
C SER A 156 -9.41 10.21 -2.13
N TYR A 157 -10.15 11.28 -1.84
CA TYR A 157 -9.99 12.60 -2.42
C TYR A 157 -8.84 13.29 -1.72
N GLU A 158 -7.86 13.76 -2.48
CA GLU A 158 -6.80 14.62 -1.97
C GLU A 158 -7.01 16.06 -2.46
N PRO A 159 -6.90 17.06 -1.58
CA PRO A 159 -7.01 18.45 -1.99
C PRO A 159 -5.77 18.86 -2.78
N ARG A 160 -5.97 19.70 -3.82
CA ARG A 160 -4.90 20.29 -4.65
C ARG A 160 -4.18 19.33 -5.61
N ARG A 161 -4.67 18.10 -5.81
CA ARG A 161 -4.31 17.33 -7.00
C ARG A 161 -4.82 18.07 -8.26
N PRO A 162 -4.12 17.98 -9.41
CA PRO A 162 -4.52 18.68 -10.63
C PRO A 162 -5.95 18.38 -11.12
N ASP A 163 -6.50 17.25 -10.68
CA ASP A 163 -7.82 16.74 -11.03
C ASP A 163 -8.85 16.80 -9.89
N SER A 164 -8.49 17.32 -8.70
CA SER A 164 -9.39 17.37 -7.53
C SER A 164 -10.74 18.05 -7.82
N TRP A 165 -10.78 18.99 -8.76
CA TRP A 165 -12.00 19.72 -9.13
C TRP A 165 -13.06 18.84 -9.82
N ARG A 166 -12.70 17.63 -10.26
CA ARG A 166 -13.60 16.68 -10.92
C ARG A 166 -14.48 15.89 -9.95
N PHE A 167 -14.07 15.76 -8.69
CA PHE A 167 -14.82 15.03 -7.67
C PHE A 167 -16.04 15.82 -7.23
N GLN A 168 -17.20 15.18 -7.29
CA GLN A 168 -18.47 15.73 -6.84
C GLN A 168 -18.57 15.59 -5.31
N ASP A 169 -19.50 16.31 -4.69
CA ASP A 169 -19.67 16.22 -3.24
C ASP A 169 -20.25 14.86 -2.83
N ASP A 170 -21.12 14.26 -3.64
CA ASP A 170 -21.71 12.93 -3.41
C ASP A 170 -20.71 11.77 -3.60
N ASP A 171 -19.52 12.05 -4.16
CA ASP A 171 -18.42 11.08 -4.24
C ASP A 171 -17.68 10.93 -2.91
N LYS A 172 -17.84 11.88 -1.97
CA LYS A 172 -17.00 12.01 -0.77
C LYS A 172 -17.75 11.58 0.48
N GLY A 173 -17.02 10.91 1.35
CA GLY A 173 -17.45 10.51 2.69
C GLY A 173 -16.92 11.45 3.76
N LYS A 174 -16.53 10.85 4.89
CA LYS A 174 -15.85 11.54 5.99
C LYS A 174 -14.39 11.83 5.63
N GLU A 175 -13.85 12.81 6.35
CA GLU A 175 -12.44 13.15 6.33
C GLU A 175 -11.60 12.00 6.91
N LEU A 176 -10.42 11.75 6.34
CA LEU A 176 -9.47 10.74 6.83
C LEU A 176 -8.85 11.21 8.16
N ASP A 177 -8.72 10.29 9.12
CA ASP A 177 -8.06 10.59 10.39
C ASP A 177 -6.56 10.85 10.16
N GLY A 178 -6.05 11.97 10.68
CA GLY A 178 -4.66 12.39 10.50
C GLY A 178 -4.35 13.15 9.20
N TRP A 179 -5.28 13.23 8.23
CA TRP A 179 -5.05 13.84 6.91
C TRP A 179 -6.08 14.96 6.60
N PRO A 180 -5.83 16.19 7.08
CA PRO A 180 -6.80 17.28 6.94
C PRO A 180 -7.10 17.66 5.48
N GLY A 181 -8.39 17.70 5.15
CA GLY A 181 -8.92 18.00 3.82
C GLY A 181 -8.96 16.80 2.87
N GLU A 182 -8.52 15.63 3.31
CA GLU A 182 -8.59 14.38 2.56
C GLU A 182 -9.87 13.62 2.93
N TYR A 183 -10.64 13.12 1.95
CA TYR A 183 -11.94 12.50 2.21
C TYR A 183 -12.03 11.11 1.60
N TRP A 184 -12.66 10.15 2.29
CA TRP A 184 -12.93 8.82 1.73
C TRP A 184 -13.80 8.93 0.48
N LEU A 185 -13.57 8.06 -0.50
CA LEU A 185 -14.33 8.04 -1.75
C LEU A 185 -15.34 6.91 -1.82
N ARG A 186 -16.46 7.18 -2.48
CA ARG A 186 -17.46 6.20 -2.86
C ARG A 186 -16.93 5.34 -4.01
N LEU A 187 -16.50 4.12 -3.71
CA LEU A 187 -15.78 3.24 -4.64
C LEU A 187 -16.64 2.70 -5.81
N ASP A 188 -17.95 2.68 -5.66
CA ASP A 188 -18.92 2.32 -6.72
C ASP A 188 -19.35 3.52 -7.59
N SER A 189 -18.92 4.75 -7.26
CA SER A 189 -19.23 5.94 -8.05
C SER A 189 -18.61 5.85 -9.44
N GLN A 190 -19.44 6.04 -10.48
CA GLN A 190 -18.96 6.12 -11.85
C GLN A 190 -17.98 7.29 -12.05
N ASN A 191 -18.22 8.44 -11.39
CA ASN A 191 -17.34 9.60 -11.51
C ASN A 191 -15.96 9.30 -10.90
N VAL A 192 -15.91 8.66 -9.73
CA VAL A 192 -14.64 8.22 -9.10
C VAL A 192 -13.90 7.25 -10.02
N ARG A 193 -14.58 6.24 -10.57
CA ARG A 193 -13.97 5.27 -11.50
C ARG A 193 -13.47 5.91 -12.79
N GLU A 194 -14.16 6.90 -13.33
CA GLU A 194 -13.70 7.69 -14.48
C GLU A 194 -12.42 8.47 -14.15
N ILE A 195 -12.34 9.10 -12.98
CA ILE A 195 -11.12 9.79 -12.53
C ILE A 195 -9.95 8.80 -12.36
N MET A 196 -10.17 7.64 -11.73
CA MET A 196 -9.11 6.66 -11.53
C MET A 196 -8.62 6.04 -12.85
N ARG A 197 -9.50 5.80 -13.81
CA ARG A 197 -9.11 5.37 -15.15
C ARG A 197 -8.23 6.39 -15.85
N ASP A 198 -8.51 7.68 -15.69
CA ASP A 198 -7.64 8.73 -16.24
C ASP A 198 -6.29 8.81 -15.52
N ARG A 199 -6.27 8.63 -14.18
CA ARG A 199 -5.00 8.53 -13.43
C ARG A 199 -4.15 7.34 -13.89
N ILE A 200 -4.76 6.18 -14.08
CA ILE A 200 -4.09 4.99 -14.63
C ILE A 200 -3.58 5.26 -16.05
N ALA A 201 -4.34 5.99 -16.88
CA ALA A 201 -3.86 6.40 -18.20
C ALA A 201 -2.64 7.33 -18.14
N ILE A 202 -2.60 8.27 -17.19
CA ILE A 202 -1.43 9.12 -16.94
C ILE A 202 -0.21 8.27 -16.54
N ALA A 203 -0.38 7.35 -15.59
CA ALA A 203 0.70 6.44 -15.19
C ALA A 203 1.22 5.61 -16.38
N ALA A 204 0.32 5.09 -17.22
CA ALA A 204 0.71 4.36 -18.42
C ALA A 204 1.49 5.24 -19.42
N ASP A 205 1.05 6.48 -19.64
CA ASP A 205 1.70 7.42 -20.57
C ASP A 205 3.08 7.88 -20.06
N MET A 206 3.27 7.95 -18.74
CA MET A 206 4.58 8.16 -18.11
C MET A 206 5.52 6.96 -18.32
N GLY A 207 4.96 5.79 -18.59
CA GLY A 207 5.69 4.52 -18.72
C GLY A 207 5.77 3.74 -17.40
N CYS A 208 4.93 3.99 -16.40
CA CYS A 208 4.99 3.23 -15.15
C CYS A 208 4.83 1.71 -15.42
N ASN A 209 5.54 0.87 -14.67
CA ASN A 209 5.39 -0.59 -14.74
C ASN A 209 4.21 -1.08 -13.89
N ALA A 210 3.88 -0.31 -12.85
CA ALA A 210 2.89 -0.66 -11.85
C ALA A 210 2.17 0.56 -11.32
N ILE A 211 1.00 0.33 -10.71
CA ILE A 211 0.31 1.31 -9.88
C ILE A 211 0.30 0.86 -8.40
N ASP A 212 0.46 1.82 -7.49
CA ASP A 212 0.19 1.66 -6.05
C ASP A 212 -1.05 2.51 -5.66
N PRO A 213 -2.27 1.93 -5.76
CA PRO A 213 -3.50 2.64 -5.43
C PRO A 213 -3.73 2.66 -3.91
N ASP A 214 -3.62 3.83 -3.28
CA ASP A 214 -3.78 3.99 -1.83
C ASP A 214 -5.25 4.05 -1.39
N ASN A 215 -5.46 3.92 -0.07
CA ASN A 215 -6.73 4.10 0.62
C ASN A 215 -7.86 3.16 0.15
N VAL A 216 -7.51 1.95 -0.29
CA VAL A 216 -8.47 0.92 -0.73
C VAL A 216 -9.08 0.11 0.43
N ASP A 217 -8.80 0.50 1.67
CA ASP A 217 -9.24 -0.11 2.94
C ASP A 217 -10.24 0.76 3.71
N GLY A 218 -10.99 1.62 3.00
CA GLY A 218 -12.02 2.46 3.60
C GLY A 218 -13.05 1.69 4.44
N TYR A 219 -13.30 0.41 4.15
CA TYR A 219 -14.18 -0.47 4.92
C TYR A 219 -13.72 -0.71 6.37
N ASP A 220 -12.43 -0.58 6.68
CA ASP A 220 -11.88 -0.74 8.03
C ASP A 220 -11.75 0.61 8.77
N ASN A 221 -12.37 1.66 8.22
CA ASN A 221 -12.29 3.03 8.71
C ASN A 221 -13.67 3.66 8.92
N ASP A 222 -13.75 4.75 9.71
CA ASP A 222 -14.97 5.57 9.82
C ASP A 222 -15.16 6.43 8.55
N ASN A 223 -15.54 5.79 7.45
CA ASN A 223 -15.59 6.39 6.13
C ASN A 223 -16.85 7.21 5.83
N GLY A 224 -17.95 7.00 6.58
CA GLY A 224 -19.22 7.71 6.38
C GLY A 224 -19.98 7.39 5.09
N LEU A 225 -19.62 6.32 4.40
CA LEU A 225 -20.20 5.84 3.14
C LEU A 225 -20.73 4.40 3.25
N ASP A 226 -20.57 3.77 4.42
CA ASP A 226 -20.88 2.36 4.69
C ASP A 226 -20.16 1.38 3.75
N LEU A 227 -18.91 1.70 3.35
CA LEU A 227 -18.09 0.84 2.49
C LEU A 227 -17.86 -0.55 3.12
N SER A 228 -18.03 -1.60 2.33
CA SER A 228 -17.73 -2.99 2.72
C SER A 228 -16.43 -3.52 2.09
N GLU A 229 -15.97 -4.67 2.57
CA GLU A 229 -14.87 -5.41 1.95
C GLU A 229 -15.16 -5.73 0.47
N GLU A 230 -16.41 -6.08 0.13
CA GLU A 230 -16.82 -6.35 -1.25
C GLU A 230 -16.72 -5.11 -2.16
N ASP A 231 -17.02 -3.92 -1.65
CA ASP A 231 -16.86 -2.68 -2.41
C ASP A 231 -15.39 -2.47 -2.81
N SER A 232 -14.47 -2.71 -1.87
CA SER A 232 -13.03 -2.64 -2.14
C SER A 232 -12.54 -3.77 -3.05
N VAL A 233 -13.09 -4.99 -2.93
CA VAL A 233 -12.76 -6.10 -3.85
C VAL A 233 -13.19 -5.75 -5.28
N ASP A 234 -14.41 -5.25 -5.49
CA ASP A 234 -14.88 -4.85 -6.82
C ASP A 234 -14.05 -3.70 -7.39
N PHE A 235 -13.73 -2.70 -6.56
CA PHE A 235 -12.91 -1.57 -6.94
C PHE A 235 -11.47 -1.97 -7.29
N MET A 236 -10.85 -2.85 -6.50
CA MET A 236 -9.51 -3.38 -6.81
C MET A 236 -9.48 -4.19 -8.10
N ARG A 237 -10.52 -4.98 -8.38
CA ARG A 237 -10.64 -5.71 -9.65
C ARG A 237 -10.81 -4.74 -10.84
N PHE A 238 -11.56 -3.66 -10.65
CA PHE A 238 -11.65 -2.58 -11.63
C PHE A 238 -10.28 -1.93 -11.90
N LEU A 239 -9.57 -1.49 -10.87
CA LEU A 239 -8.25 -0.85 -11.00
C LEU A 239 -7.23 -1.78 -11.67
N ALA A 240 -7.18 -3.05 -11.22
CA ALA A 240 -6.28 -4.05 -11.77
C ALA A 240 -6.56 -4.33 -13.24
N LYS A 241 -7.84 -4.36 -13.64
CA LYS A 241 -8.22 -4.51 -15.05
C LYS A 241 -7.77 -3.31 -15.89
N GLU A 242 -8.05 -2.08 -15.44
CA GLU A 242 -7.66 -0.86 -16.18
C GLU A 242 -6.13 -0.76 -16.33
N ALA A 243 -5.37 -1.12 -15.29
CA ALA A 243 -3.91 -1.19 -15.33
C ALA A 243 -3.41 -2.28 -16.29
N ALA A 244 -3.99 -3.48 -16.23
CA ALA A 244 -3.60 -4.60 -17.09
C ALA A 244 -3.89 -4.31 -18.58
N ASP A 245 -4.99 -3.63 -18.89
CA ASP A 245 -5.32 -3.18 -20.26
C ASP A 245 -4.27 -2.19 -20.82
N LYS A 246 -3.50 -1.55 -19.93
CA LYS A 246 -2.37 -0.66 -20.24
C LYS A 246 -1.00 -1.34 -20.11
N GLY A 247 -0.95 -2.64 -19.80
CA GLY A 247 0.29 -3.40 -19.63
C GLY A 247 1.01 -3.17 -18.30
N MET A 248 0.33 -2.60 -17.30
CA MET A 248 0.85 -2.38 -15.95
C MET A 248 0.31 -3.44 -14.97
N ILE A 249 1.08 -3.70 -13.91
CA ILE A 249 0.61 -4.49 -12.75
C ILE A 249 0.02 -3.59 -11.66
N THR A 250 -0.64 -4.19 -10.67
CA THR A 250 -1.30 -3.47 -9.56
C THR A 250 -0.87 -4.04 -8.21
N GLY A 251 -0.51 -3.16 -7.29
CA GLY A 251 -0.27 -3.48 -5.88
C GLY A 251 -1.55 -3.48 -5.04
N LEU A 252 -1.49 -4.12 -3.87
CA LEU A 252 -2.49 -3.92 -2.80
C LEU A 252 -1.85 -3.19 -1.63
N LYS A 253 -2.39 -2.01 -1.31
CA LYS A 253 -1.95 -1.20 -0.19
C LYS A 253 -2.73 -1.56 1.08
N ASN A 254 -2.03 -2.01 2.12
CA ASN A 254 -2.59 -2.43 3.41
C ASN A 254 -3.73 -3.46 3.24
N ALA A 255 -4.99 -3.11 3.48
CA ALA A 255 -6.19 -3.86 3.09
C ALA A 255 -6.15 -5.40 3.30
N ALA A 256 -5.60 -5.86 4.44
CA ALA A 256 -5.26 -7.28 4.64
C ALA A 256 -6.48 -8.21 4.54
N ALA A 257 -7.64 -7.74 4.99
CA ALA A 257 -8.89 -8.51 4.99
C ALA A 257 -9.32 -9.01 3.61
N ILE A 258 -9.02 -8.25 2.54
CA ILE A 258 -9.44 -8.59 1.17
C ILE A 258 -8.39 -9.36 0.38
N ILE A 259 -7.21 -9.65 0.93
CA ILE A 259 -6.08 -10.27 0.20
C ILE A 259 -6.53 -11.53 -0.54
N ASN A 260 -7.17 -12.49 0.15
CA ASN A 260 -7.60 -13.75 -0.47
C ASN A 260 -8.60 -13.56 -1.63
N SER A 261 -9.34 -12.46 -1.61
CA SER A 261 -10.35 -12.13 -2.61
C SER A 261 -9.78 -11.39 -3.83
N VAL A 262 -8.54 -10.88 -3.77
CA VAL A 262 -7.90 -10.13 -4.86
C VAL A 262 -6.50 -10.62 -5.23
N ILE A 263 -5.96 -11.60 -4.50
CA ILE A 263 -4.60 -12.14 -4.71
C ILE A 263 -4.39 -12.63 -6.15
N ASP A 264 -5.45 -12.99 -6.88
CA ASP A 264 -5.39 -13.38 -8.29
C ASP A 264 -5.12 -12.21 -9.25
N VAL A 265 -5.44 -10.98 -8.86
CA VAL A 265 -5.31 -9.78 -9.73
C VAL A 265 -4.24 -8.78 -9.28
N VAL A 266 -3.77 -8.85 -8.03
CA VAL A 266 -2.67 -8.02 -7.51
C VAL A 266 -1.33 -8.74 -7.59
N HIS A 267 -0.22 -8.00 -7.66
CA HIS A 267 1.10 -8.55 -8.01
C HIS A 267 2.18 -8.31 -6.93
N PHE A 268 1.90 -7.44 -5.98
CA PHE A 268 2.70 -7.16 -4.79
C PHE A 268 1.80 -6.52 -3.73
N SER A 269 2.27 -6.48 -2.50
CA SER A 269 1.67 -5.65 -1.46
C SER A 269 2.57 -4.47 -1.17
N VAL A 270 1.98 -3.30 -0.91
CA VAL A 270 2.62 -2.25 -0.13
C VAL A 270 1.98 -2.29 1.24
N ASN A 271 2.76 -2.51 2.28
CA ASN A 271 2.27 -2.54 3.65
C ASN A 271 2.97 -1.46 4.47
N GLU A 272 2.21 -0.84 5.36
CA GLU A 272 2.73 0.04 6.38
C GLU A 272 2.53 -0.61 7.76
N GLN A 273 3.62 -0.66 8.53
CA GLN A 273 3.61 -0.90 9.97
C GLN A 273 3.11 -2.28 10.42
N CYS A 274 3.15 -3.31 9.58
CA CYS A 274 2.73 -4.64 10.03
C CYS A 274 3.57 -5.15 11.21
N VAL A 275 4.83 -4.73 11.35
CA VAL A 275 5.68 -5.14 12.48
C VAL A 275 5.22 -4.42 13.74
N GLN A 276 5.01 -3.11 13.66
CA GLN A 276 4.51 -2.32 14.78
C GLN A 276 3.16 -2.84 15.32
N TYR A 277 2.27 -3.28 14.43
CA TYR A 277 0.94 -3.77 14.82
C TYR A 277 0.85 -5.28 15.01
N ASN A 278 1.92 -6.03 14.73
CA ASN A 278 1.96 -7.49 14.76
C ASN A 278 0.92 -8.13 13.81
N GLU A 279 0.88 -7.62 12.58
CA GLU A 279 -0.07 -7.97 11.52
C GLU A 279 0.64 -8.54 10.27
N CYS A 280 1.97 -8.72 10.30
CA CYS A 280 2.71 -9.18 9.11
C CYS A 280 2.28 -10.58 8.62
N ALA A 281 1.79 -11.43 9.53
CA ALA A 281 1.28 -12.75 9.15
C ALA A 281 0.07 -12.67 8.20
N ASP A 282 -0.72 -11.59 8.25
CA ASP A 282 -1.90 -11.41 7.41
C ASP A 282 -1.53 -11.18 5.94
N PHE A 283 -0.28 -10.79 5.67
CA PHE A 283 0.25 -10.55 4.33
C PHE A 283 0.98 -11.77 3.74
N SER A 284 1.02 -12.92 4.42
CA SER A 284 1.80 -14.10 3.97
C SER A 284 1.33 -14.68 2.64
N ALA A 285 0.07 -14.45 2.27
CA ALA A 285 -0.46 -14.92 1.00
C ALA A 285 0.28 -14.33 -0.21
N PHE A 286 0.94 -13.17 -0.09
CA PHE A 286 1.80 -12.63 -1.15
C PHE A 286 3.02 -13.51 -1.43
N PRO A 287 3.95 -13.73 -0.47
CA PRO A 287 5.09 -14.60 -0.70
C PRO A 287 4.69 -16.05 -0.98
N ASP A 288 3.59 -16.55 -0.40
CA ASP A 288 3.05 -17.89 -0.70
C ASP A 288 2.58 -18.03 -2.18
N ASN A 289 2.37 -16.91 -2.88
CA ASN A 289 2.04 -16.83 -4.30
C ASN A 289 3.16 -16.18 -5.15
N ASP A 290 4.42 -16.23 -4.67
CA ASP A 290 5.61 -15.67 -5.34
C ASP A 290 5.55 -14.14 -5.59
N LYS A 291 4.84 -13.39 -4.73
CA LYS A 291 4.65 -11.94 -4.84
C LYS A 291 5.36 -11.21 -3.68
N PRO A 292 6.13 -10.14 -3.94
CA PRO A 292 6.80 -9.42 -2.88
C PRO A 292 5.82 -8.60 -2.04
N VAL A 293 6.18 -8.41 -0.77
CA VAL A 293 5.60 -7.42 0.14
C VAL A 293 6.64 -6.31 0.31
N PHE A 294 6.29 -5.10 -0.09
CA PHE A 294 7.04 -3.88 0.13
C PHE A 294 6.59 -3.29 1.46
N ASN A 295 7.32 -3.60 2.54
CA ASN A 295 6.95 -3.18 3.90
C ASN A 295 7.63 -1.86 4.27
N ILE A 296 6.88 -0.93 4.86
CA ILE A 296 7.36 0.34 5.37
C ILE A 296 7.15 0.37 6.88
N GLU A 297 8.21 0.66 7.63
CA GLU A 297 8.12 0.95 9.07
C GLU A 297 8.50 2.41 9.34
N TYR A 298 7.82 3.02 10.31
CA TYR A 298 8.05 4.42 10.71
C TYR A 298 8.46 4.52 12.20
N PRO A 299 9.69 4.10 12.59
CA PRO A 299 10.04 4.02 14.01
C PRO A 299 10.07 5.37 14.74
N ALA A 300 10.20 6.47 13.99
CA ALA A 300 10.12 7.84 14.51
C ALA A 300 8.68 8.34 14.71
N GLY A 301 7.67 7.69 14.11
CA GLY A 301 6.30 8.18 14.04
C GLY A 301 6.17 9.52 13.30
N ASP A 302 5.09 10.25 13.60
CA ASP A 302 4.68 11.47 12.87
C ASP A 302 5.56 12.71 13.17
N GLY A 303 6.53 12.61 14.09
CA GLY A 303 7.08 13.78 14.77
C GLY A 303 8.57 14.06 14.58
N ASP A 304 9.35 13.15 13.99
CA ASP A 304 10.81 13.30 13.97
C ASP A 304 11.42 12.91 12.61
N THR A 305 11.73 13.94 11.81
CA THR A 305 12.52 13.85 10.57
C THR A 305 14.00 14.19 10.79
N ASP A 306 14.42 14.42 12.04
CA ASP A 306 15.81 14.74 12.38
C ASP A 306 16.66 13.47 12.59
N VAL A 307 16.02 12.27 12.61
CA VAL A 307 16.68 10.97 12.81
C VAL A 307 17.50 10.54 11.60
N ARG A 308 18.77 10.95 11.57
CA ARG A 308 19.67 10.57 10.47
C ARG A 308 19.89 9.06 10.31
N ALA A 309 19.82 8.29 11.40
CA ALA A 309 19.91 6.84 11.41
C ALA A 309 19.34 6.28 12.72
N PHE A 310 18.55 5.21 12.65
CA PHE A 310 18.06 4.48 13.81
C PHE A 310 19.13 3.55 14.40
N SER A 311 19.03 3.30 15.72
CA SER A 311 19.91 2.36 16.42
C SER A 311 19.74 0.92 15.91
N THR A 312 20.79 0.09 16.02
CA THR A 312 20.74 -1.33 15.60
C THR A 312 19.58 -2.09 16.26
N SER A 313 19.23 -1.76 17.50
CA SER A 313 18.06 -2.36 18.17
C SER A 313 16.75 -1.97 17.51
N THR A 314 16.58 -0.70 17.12
CA THR A 314 15.39 -0.19 16.44
C THR A 314 15.27 -0.80 15.04
N VAL A 315 16.39 -0.86 14.29
CA VAL A 315 16.43 -1.54 12.99
C VAL A 315 16.06 -3.02 13.16
N SER A 316 16.68 -3.71 14.12
CA SER A 316 16.41 -5.13 14.36
C SER A 316 14.95 -5.40 14.72
N SER A 317 14.34 -4.54 15.55
CA SER A 317 12.93 -4.70 15.94
C SER A 317 11.95 -4.36 14.81
N SER A 318 12.29 -3.41 13.94
CA SER A 318 11.43 -3.01 12.80
C SER A 318 11.57 -3.97 11.63
N CYS A 319 12.69 -4.69 11.55
CA CYS A 319 12.95 -5.72 10.55
C CYS A 319 12.65 -7.14 11.06
N ASP A 320 12.14 -7.27 12.29
CA ASP A 320 11.63 -8.53 12.82
C ASP A 320 10.23 -8.76 12.27
N LYS A 321 10.13 -9.61 11.25
CA LYS A 321 8.91 -9.73 10.45
C LYS A 321 7.82 -10.54 11.14
N GLY A 322 8.12 -11.26 12.23
CA GLY A 322 7.11 -12.02 12.98
C GLY A 322 6.31 -13.06 12.18
N THR A 323 6.72 -13.39 10.95
CA THR A 323 6.00 -14.31 10.05
C THR A 323 6.59 -15.72 10.05
N SER A 324 5.82 -16.69 9.56
CA SER A 324 6.38 -17.96 9.08
C SER A 324 7.40 -17.70 7.95
N ASN A 325 8.39 -18.60 7.79
CA ASN A 325 9.47 -18.52 6.79
C ASN A 325 10.48 -17.37 6.95
N ASN A 326 10.73 -16.90 8.17
CA ASN A 326 11.71 -15.84 8.47
C ASN A 326 11.50 -14.54 7.66
N GLY A 327 10.25 -14.31 7.21
CA GLY A 327 9.87 -13.15 6.43
C GLY A 327 10.54 -13.04 5.06
N GLU A 328 10.77 -14.18 4.41
CA GLU A 328 11.01 -14.25 2.97
C GLU A 328 9.89 -13.52 2.20
N GLY A 329 10.26 -12.74 1.17
CA GLY A 329 9.32 -11.94 0.39
C GLY A 329 8.99 -10.55 0.94
N PHE A 330 9.29 -10.27 2.22
CA PHE A 330 9.13 -8.93 2.79
C PHE A 330 10.40 -8.11 2.57
N ASN A 331 10.28 -7.03 1.81
CA ASN A 331 11.34 -6.08 1.53
C ASN A 331 11.05 -4.85 2.39
N THR A 332 11.69 -4.76 3.57
CA THR A 332 11.39 -3.73 4.56
C THR A 332 12.30 -2.51 4.40
N VAL A 333 11.70 -1.33 4.41
CA VAL A 333 12.37 -0.03 4.49
C VAL A 333 11.90 0.70 5.74
N LEU A 334 12.84 1.37 6.42
CA LEU A 334 12.52 2.30 7.50
C LEU A 334 12.49 3.70 6.90
N LYS A 335 11.38 4.41 7.10
CA LYS A 335 11.12 5.72 6.48
C LYS A 335 10.70 6.74 7.53
N TYR A 336 10.77 8.01 7.15
CA TYR A 336 9.97 9.04 7.80
C TYR A 336 8.53 8.99 7.29
N MET A 337 7.57 9.41 8.13
CA MET A 337 6.14 9.41 7.77
C MET A 337 5.82 10.27 6.55
N ASN A 338 6.65 11.28 6.25
CA ASN A 338 6.48 12.11 5.05
C ASN A 338 6.94 11.44 3.74
N LEU A 339 7.52 10.24 3.80
CA LEU A 339 8.02 9.49 2.64
C LEU A 339 8.93 10.33 1.73
N SER A 340 9.83 11.10 2.34
CA SER A 340 10.93 11.79 1.65
C SER A 340 11.99 10.80 1.15
N GLY A 341 13.06 11.32 0.57
CA GLY A 341 14.21 10.57 0.11
C GLY A 341 14.94 9.70 1.12
N TRP A 342 14.86 10.08 2.39
CA TRP A 342 15.56 9.37 3.45
C TRP A 342 15.04 7.94 3.62
N VAL A 343 15.94 6.97 3.72
CA VAL A 343 15.63 5.57 4.00
C VAL A 343 16.74 4.93 4.80
N GLN A 344 16.38 4.01 5.68
CA GLN A 344 17.30 3.05 6.27
C GLN A 344 16.84 1.61 5.99
N TYR A 345 17.77 0.76 5.57
CA TYR A 345 17.51 -0.65 5.28
C TYR A 345 17.81 -1.55 6.47
N CYS A 346 17.32 -2.79 6.42
CA CYS A 346 17.53 -3.78 7.49
C CYS A 346 18.98 -4.20 7.72
N ASN A 347 19.87 -3.97 6.75
CA ASN A 347 21.31 -4.16 6.92
C ASN A 347 21.99 -2.97 7.65
N GLY A 348 21.24 -1.91 7.96
CA GLY A 348 21.69 -0.70 8.62
C GLY A 348 22.11 0.42 7.68
N ASP A 349 22.22 0.16 6.37
CA ASP A 349 22.61 1.17 5.39
C ASP A 349 21.54 2.27 5.31
N THR A 350 22.00 3.51 5.18
CA THR A 350 21.15 4.69 5.12
C THR A 350 21.45 5.47 3.85
N TYR A 351 20.39 5.92 3.20
CA TYR A 351 20.46 6.73 2.01
C TYR A 351 19.50 7.91 2.14
N THR A 352 19.82 9.03 1.54
CA THR A 352 18.90 10.16 1.43
C THR A 352 18.95 10.69 0.03
N THR A 353 17.78 11.08 -0.48
CA THR A 353 17.77 11.91 -1.66
C THR A 353 17.98 13.38 -1.33
N ASP A 354 17.66 13.89 -0.15
CA ASP A 354 17.77 15.33 0.12
C ASP A 354 19.17 15.95 -0.12
N GLY A 355 19.19 17.07 -0.86
CA GLY A 355 20.37 17.91 -1.10
C GLY A 355 20.70 18.88 0.05
N GLN A 356 20.59 18.44 1.32
CA GLN A 356 21.03 19.22 2.49
C GLN A 356 22.15 18.56 3.27
#